data_AF-E9T3I7-F1
#
_entry.id   AF-E9T3I7-F1
#
_cell.length_a   1.000
_cell.length_b   1.000
_cell.length_c   1.000
_cell.angle_alpha   90.00
_cell.angle_beta   90.00
_cell.angle_gamma   90.00
#
_symmetry.space_group_name_H-M   'P 1'
#
loop_
_entity.id
_entity.type
_entity.pdbx_description
1 polymer ?
#
loop_
_entity_poly.entity_id
_entity_poly.type
_entity_poly.pdbx_seq_one_letter_code
_entity_poly.pdbx_strand_id
1 'polypeptide(L)' 'MENPDLWFAETPADLERAKALCGQCPVRNRCLRAALDRAEPWGVWGGEIFDQGVVIARKRPRGRPRKNPDQRKALVCA' A
#
# COMPACT_ATOMS: atom_id res chain seq x y z
N MET A 1 -18.82 8.79 -12.13
CA MET A 1 -17.52 9.47 -12.35
C MET A 1 -16.57 8.87 -11.34
N GLU A 2 -15.91 7.77 -11.70
CA GLU A 2 -14.84 7.18 -10.89
C GLU A 2 -13.73 8.21 -10.74
N ASN A 3 -13.31 8.50 -9.51
CA ASN A 3 -12.22 9.42 -9.24
C ASN A 3 -10.88 8.68 -9.41
N PRO A 4 -10.09 8.94 -10.47
CA PRO A 4 -8.79 8.29 -10.67
C PRO A 4 -7.80 8.60 -9.53
N ASP A 5 -7.97 9.72 -8.84
CA ASP A 5 -7.12 10.13 -7.71
C ASP A 5 -7.15 9.13 -6.55
N LEU A 6 -8.22 8.33 -6.43
CA LEU A 6 -8.35 7.31 -5.37
C LEU A 6 -7.25 6.25 -5.45
N TRP A 7 -6.83 5.89 -6.67
CA TRP A 7 -5.78 4.88 -6.91
C TRP A 7 -4.38 5.39 -6.60
N PHE A 8 -4.19 6.70 -6.54
CA PHE A 8 -2.93 7.38 -6.25
C PHE A 8 -2.97 8.18 -4.94
N ALA A 9 -3.97 7.90 -4.09
CA ALA A 9 -4.15 8.67 -2.87
C ALA A 9 -2.99 8.47 -1.89
N GLU A 10 -2.63 9.52 -1.15
CA GLU A 10 -1.60 9.42 -0.13
C GLU A 10 -2.14 8.96 1.23
N THR A 11 -3.45 9.09 1.45
CA THR A 11 -4.08 8.79 2.74
C THR A 11 -4.28 7.28 2.89
N PRO A 12 -4.02 6.70 4.07
CA PRO A 12 -4.30 5.28 4.30
C PRO A 12 -5.75 4.90 4.05
N ALA A 13 -6.71 5.77 4.40
CA ALA A 13 -8.13 5.47 4.26
C ALA A 13 -8.55 5.29 2.79
N ASP A 14 -8.05 6.16 1.91
CA ASP A 14 -8.35 6.11 0.48
C ASP A 14 -7.63 4.95 -0.21
N LEU A 15 -6.38 4.67 0.19
CA LEU A 15 -5.63 3.50 -0.30
C LEU A 15 -6.33 2.18 0.06
N GLU A 16 -6.84 2.04 1.29
CA GLU A 16 -7.62 0.85 1.68
C GLU A 16 -8.94 0.75 0.91
N ARG A 17 -9.58 1.89 0.61
CA ARG A 17 -10.78 1.92 -0.24
C ARG A 17 -10.46 1.48 -1.67
N ALA A 18 -9.41 2.01 -2.29
CA ALA A 18 -8.95 1.57 -3.61
C ALA A 18 -8.61 0.07 -3.61
N LYS A 19 -7.93 -0.41 -2.56
CA LYS A 19 -7.59 -1.83 -2.40
C LYS A 19 -8.84 -2.72 -2.37
N ALA A 20 -9.87 -2.31 -1.61
CA ALA A 20 -11.14 -3.03 -1.55
C ALA A 20 -11.85 -3.06 -2.91
N LEU A 21 -11.86 -1.95 -3.64
CA LEU A 21 -12.41 -1.88 -5.00
C LEU A 21 -11.64 -2.76 -5.98
N CYS A 22 -10.32 -2.84 -5.82
CA CYS A 22 -9.49 -3.72 -6.64
C CYS A 22 -9.87 -5.20 -6.48
N GLY A 23 -10.46 -5.58 -5.33
CA GLY A 23 -10.88 -6.93 -4.97
C GLY A 23 -11.61 -7.70 -6.06
N GLN A 24 -12.48 -7.02 -6.80
CA GLN A 24 -13.40 -7.59 -7.78
C GLN A 24 -12.86 -7.52 -9.21
N CYS A 25 -11.68 -6.95 -9.42
CA CYS A 25 -11.11 -6.75 -10.74
C CYS A 25 -10.53 -8.07 -11.30
N PRO A 26 -10.85 -8.47 -12.54
CA PRO A 26 -10.34 -9.72 -13.13
C PRO A 26 -8.86 -9.63 -13.53
N VAL A 27 -8.32 -8.42 -13.73
CA VAL A 27 -6.95 -8.20 -14.22
C VAL A 27 -5.94 -7.90 -13.10
N ARG A 28 -6.28 -8.16 -11.84
CA ARG A 28 -5.43 -7.85 -10.67
C ARG A 28 -4.00 -8.32 -10.82
N ASN A 29 -3.80 -9.58 -11.23
CA ASN A 29 -2.48 -10.17 -11.40
C ASN A 29 -1.67 -9.47 -12.50
N ARG A 30 -2.30 -9.14 -13.64
CA ARG A 30 -1.62 -8.40 -14.72
C ARG A 30 -1.31 -6.97 -14.29
N CYS A 31 -2.23 -6.31 -13.58
CA CYS A 31 -2.05 -4.97 -13.05
C CYS A 31 -0.88 -4.90 -12.05
N LEU A 32 -0.82 -5.85 -11.11
CA LEU A 32 0.29 -5.98 -10.16
C LEU A 32 1.61 -6.21 -10.88
N ARG A 33 1.65 -7.13 -11.84
CA ARG A 33 2.86 -7.43 -12.61
C ARG A 33 3.37 -6.19 -13.35
N ALA A 34 2.47 -5.48 -14.01
CA ALA A 34 2.80 -4.26 -14.74
C ALA A 34 3.34 -3.14 -13.82
N ALA A 35 2.82 -3.03 -12.59
CA ALA A 35 3.31 -2.07 -11.61
C ALA A 35 4.71 -2.43 -11.08
N LEU A 36 4.98 -3.72 -10.87
CA LEU A 36 6.30 -4.22 -10.49
C LEU A 36 7.31 -4.01 -11.62
N ASP A 37 6.95 -4.32 -12.85
CA ASP A 37 7.82 -4.17 -14.02
C ASP A 37 8.19 -2.69 -14.27
N ARG A 38 7.30 -1.75 -13.93
CA ARG A 38 7.54 -0.30 -14.01
C ARG A 38 8.17 0.30 -12.76
N ALA A 39 8.32 -0.48 -11.69
CA ALA A 39 8.76 0.02 -10.37
C ALA A 39 7.94 1.25 -9.91
N GLU A 40 6.61 1.16 -9.99
CA GLU A 40 5.71 2.27 -9.64
C GLU A 40 5.98 2.75 -8.21
N PRO A 41 6.25 4.06 -8.00
CA PRO A 41 6.70 4.54 -6.69
C PRO A 41 5.59 4.52 -5.63
N TRP A 42 4.32 4.56 -6.04
CA TRP A 42 3.17 4.78 -5.16
C TRP A 42 1.84 4.38 -5.82
N GLY A 43 0.81 4.23 -4.98
CA GLY A 43 -0.58 3.97 -5.40
C GLY A 43 -1.05 2.54 -5.12
N VAL A 44 -2.25 2.19 -5.58
CA VAL A 44 -2.83 0.84 -5.46
C VAL A 44 -2.81 0.13 -6.79
N TRP A 45 -2.14 -1.01 -6.83
CA TRP A 45 -1.96 -1.81 -8.04
C TRP A 45 -2.26 -3.28 -7.76
N GLY A 46 -3.19 -3.86 -8.53
CA GLY A 46 -3.57 -5.27 -8.39
C GLY A 46 -4.11 -5.70 -7.02
N GLY A 47 -4.48 -4.75 -6.16
CA GLY A 47 -4.95 -4.99 -4.80
C GLY A 47 -3.85 -4.92 -3.76
N GLU A 48 -2.67 -4.42 -4.12
CA GLU A 48 -1.56 -4.14 -3.23
C GLU A 48 -1.27 -2.63 -3.21
N ILE A 49 -0.78 -2.13 -2.08
CA ILE A 49 -0.40 -0.71 -1.94
C ILE A 49 1.10 -0.60 -2.18
N PHE A 50 1.50 0.35 -3.00
CA PHE A 50 2.88 0.70 -3.25
C PHE A 50 3.24 1.95 -2.46
N ASP A 51 4.37 1.89 -1.75
CA ASP A 51 4.95 3.01 -1.03
C ASP A 51 6.46 2.98 -1.24
N GLN A 52 7.00 4.04 -1.86
CA GLN A 52 8.41 4.14 -2.25
C GLN A 52 8.89 2.96 -3.11
N GLY A 53 8.04 2.46 -4.01
CA GLY A 53 8.33 1.31 -4.87
C GLY A 53 8.26 -0.06 -4.17
N VAL A 54 7.88 -0.10 -2.90
CA VAL A 54 7.73 -1.33 -2.12
C VAL A 54 6.25 -1.66 -1.94
N VAL A 55 5.92 -2.94 -2.13
CA VAL A 55 4.59 -3.46 -1.84
C VAL A 55 4.39 -3.56 -0.33
N ILE A 56 3.39 -2.86 0.18
CA ILE A 56 2.97 -2.87 1.58
C ILE A 56 1.50 -3.31 1.70
N ALA A 57 1.20 -4.04 2.76
CA ALA A 57 -0.17 -4.49 3.01
C ALA A 57 -1.11 -3.34 3.42
N ARG A 58 -0.58 -2.31 4.11
CA ARG A 58 -1.30 -1.12 4.59
C ARG A 58 -0.34 0.03 4.84
N LYS A 59 -0.71 1.25 4.40
CA LYS A 59 0.07 2.47 4.70
C LYS A 59 -0.16 2.89 6.14
N ARG A 60 0.92 3.04 6.91
CA ARG A 60 0.79 3.50 8.30
C ARG A 60 0.55 5.01 8.30
N PRO A 61 -0.47 5.53 9.01
CA PRO A 61 -0.68 6.97 9.09
C PRO A 61 0.55 7.65 9.68
N ARG A 62 0.91 8.80 9.11
CA ARG A 62 1.93 9.67 9.69
C ARG A 62 1.45 10.12 11.06
N GLY A 63 2.23 9.85 12.10
CA GLY A 63 1.82 10.11 13.48
C GLY A 63 2.85 9.59 14.48
N ARG A 64 2.74 10.07 15.72
CA ARG A 64 3.68 9.81 16.81
C ARG A 64 4.08 8.33 16.85
N PRO A 65 5.40 8.01 16.84
CA PRO A 65 5.88 6.66 17.08
C PRO A 65 5.20 6.06 18.31
N ARG A 66 4.89 4.76 18.28
CA ARG A 66 4.26 4.10 19.44
C ARG A 66 5.21 4.25 20.62
N LYS A 67 4.67 4.72 21.76
CA LYS A 67 5.45 4.97 23.00
C LYS A 67 6.16 3.72 23.54
N ASN A 68 5.71 2.53 23.16
CA ASN A 68 6.44 1.27 23.37
C ASN A 68 6.59 0.54 22.03
N PRO A 69 7.82 0.42 21.47
CA PRO A 69 8.10 -0.62 20.50
C PRO A 69 7.98 -1.97 21.21
N ASP A 70 7.32 -2.91 20.56
CA ASP A 70 7.17 -4.29 21.04
C ASP A 70 8.56 -4.85 21.42
N GLN A 71 8.73 -5.27 22.69
CA GLN A 71 10.04 -5.72 23.22
C GLN A 71 10.63 -6.88 22.40
N ARG A 72 9.83 -7.60 21.60
CA ARG A 72 10.32 -8.66 20.70
C ARG A 72 11.23 -8.16 19.57
N LYS A 73 11.15 -6.89 19.17
CA LYS A 73 11.99 -6.35 18.09
C LYS A 73 13.36 -5.85 18.56
N ALA A 74 13.58 -5.73 19.87
CA ALA A 74 14.86 -5.30 20.45
C ALA A 74 15.96 -6.37 20.41
N LEU A 75 15.59 -7.66 20.25
CA LEU A 75 16.55 -8.77 20.27
C LEU A 75 17.23 -9.05 18.92
N VAL A 76 16.83 -8.36 17.84
CA VAL A 76 17.41 -8.57 16.49
C VAL A 76 18.63 -7.69 16.23
N CYS A 77 18.87 -6.67 17.05
CA CYS A 77 19.97 -5.71 16.86
C CYS A 77 21.07 -5.79 17.94
N ALA A 78 21.14 -6.88 18.70
CA ALA A 78 22.18 -7.10 19.71
C ALA A 78 23.31 -7.98 19.16
#